data_AF-A0A9P9RB36-F1
#
_entry.id   AF-A0A9P9RB36-F1
#
_cell.length_a   1.000
_cell.length_b   1.000
_cell.length_c   1.000
_cell.angle_alpha   90.00
_cell.angle_beta   90.00
_cell.angle_gamma   90.00
#
_symmetry.space_group_name_H-M   'P 1'
#
loop_
_entity.id
_entity.type
_entity.pdbx_description
1 polymer ?
#
loop_
_entity_poly.entity_id
_entity_poly.type
_entity_poly.pdbx_seq_one_letter_code
_entity_poly.pdbx_strand_id
1 'polypeptide(L)'
;MKSEAGTPAQNGNKQGPAEQNGPVGKGTSPQSPDLKTKLTNETHLRRFTENVLDSRQQEIENRETEKSKLSAKVEALEKKLASAQKQLSESRRETKTKAKQLQDAQEQIFRLQPNRKDITETEAREAYKNLVGNVQRWVENRVKDILEDLESGRLKSRTVPPEASRFVALLREQSRRCLNADQSDEYHIMGAIMNYLYLALFSKSFYCPLDDTEEDGTLMWLDELQSTMSRLPRGKFPL
;
A
#
# COMPACT_ATOMS: atom_id res chain seq x y z
N MET A 1 45.11 -11.16 3.43
CA MET A 1 46.56 -11.05 3.13
C MET A 1 47.33 -11.47 4.36
N LYS A 2 47.75 -12.73 4.41
CA LYS A 2 48.85 -13.25 5.24
C LYS A 2 49.07 -14.69 4.79
N SER A 3 50.12 -14.88 4.01
CA SER A 3 50.59 -16.18 3.53
C SER A 3 52.00 -16.33 4.11
N GLU A 4 52.22 -17.30 4.97
CA GLU A 4 53.55 -17.71 5.41
C GLU A 4 53.87 -19.09 4.84
N ALA A 5 54.92 -19.10 4.02
CA ALA A 5 55.65 -20.27 3.53
C ALA A 5 56.31 -20.98 4.72
N GLY A 6 56.46 -22.31 4.77
CA GLY A 6 56.92 -23.20 3.72
C GLY A 6 58.34 -23.67 4.08
N THR A 7 58.43 -24.67 4.94
CA THR A 7 59.67 -25.34 5.37
C THR A 7 60.11 -26.38 4.32
N PRO A 8 61.39 -26.42 3.91
CA PRO A 8 61.94 -27.58 3.21
C PRO A 8 62.93 -28.34 4.10
N ALA A 9 62.67 -29.64 4.29
CA ALA A 9 63.65 -30.59 4.81
C ALA A 9 64.27 -31.35 3.64
N GLN A 10 65.58 -31.21 3.51
CA GLN A 10 66.43 -31.71 2.44
C GLN A 10 66.91 -33.13 2.80
N ASN A 11 66.77 -34.09 1.88
CA ASN A 11 67.32 -35.44 1.99
C ASN A 11 68.17 -35.74 0.75
N GLY A 12 69.35 -36.32 0.97
CA GLY A 12 70.15 -36.96 -0.07
C GLY A 12 71.65 -36.73 0.09
N ASN A 13 72.36 -37.71 0.64
CA ASN A 13 73.53 -38.26 -0.08
C ASN A 13 73.90 -39.67 0.39
N LYS A 14 74.20 -40.54 -0.59
CA LYS A 14 74.72 -41.91 -0.46
C LYS A 14 76.23 -41.90 -0.77
N GLN A 15 76.96 -42.87 -0.20
CA GLN A 15 78.25 -43.50 -0.60
C GLN A 15 79.06 -43.71 0.70
N GLY A 16 79.61 -44.85 1.10
CA GLY A 16 79.86 -46.19 0.55
C GLY A 16 81.06 -46.72 1.37
N PRO A 17 81.04 -47.92 2.00
CA PRO A 17 82.16 -48.36 2.82
C PRO A 17 83.20 -49.16 2.02
N ALA A 18 84.48 -48.95 2.34
CA ALA A 18 85.62 -49.69 1.81
C ALA A 18 85.87 -50.99 2.61
N GLU A 19 86.18 -52.06 1.89
CA GLU A 19 86.63 -53.36 2.37
C GLU A 19 88.12 -53.34 2.79
N GLN A 20 88.52 -54.20 3.75
CA GLN A 20 89.54 -55.25 3.55
C GLN A 20 89.78 -56.16 4.78
N ASN A 21 89.50 -57.46 4.57
CA ASN A 21 90.29 -58.68 4.85
C ASN A 21 90.78 -59.09 6.26
N GLY A 22 90.13 -60.13 6.81
CA GLY A 22 90.66 -61.47 7.25
C GLY A 22 91.63 -61.58 8.46
N PRO A 23 91.78 -62.77 9.12
CA PRO A 23 91.49 -64.12 8.63
C PRO A 23 90.82 -65.15 9.62
N VAL A 24 90.18 -66.16 9.00
CA VAL A 24 90.16 -67.62 9.27
C VAL A 24 89.94 -68.16 10.70
N GLY A 25 88.85 -68.91 10.86
CA GLY A 25 88.68 -69.97 11.88
C GLY A 25 87.60 -70.97 11.48
N LYS A 26 87.99 -72.15 10.98
CA LYS A 26 87.11 -73.31 10.70
C LYS A 26 86.58 -73.89 12.02
N GLY A 27 85.26 -74.14 12.09
CA GLY A 27 84.63 -74.89 13.18
C GLY A 27 83.20 -75.29 12.84
N THR A 28 83.00 -76.58 12.64
CA THR A 28 81.78 -77.29 12.24
C THR A 28 80.64 -77.20 13.27
N SER A 29 79.45 -76.76 12.81
CA SER A 29 78.04 -76.93 13.29
C SER A 29 77.73 -77.26 14.77
N PRO A 30 76.76 -76.55 15.40
CA PRO A 30 75.33 -76.80 15.13
C PRO A 30 74.56 -75.49 14.85
N GLN A 31 74.51 -75.04 13.59
CA GLN A 31 73.85 -73.78 13.20
C GLN A 31 72.33 -73.90 12.95
N SER A 32 71.74 -75.11 12.97
CA SER A 32 70.33 -75.28 12.60
C SER A 32 69.29 -74.73 13.60
N PRO A 33 69.47 -74.79 14.95
CA PRO A 33 68.44 -74.29 15.87
C PRO A 33 68.40 -72.76 15.94
N ASP A 34 69.55 -72.08 15.86
CA ASP A 34 69.67 -70.61 15.91
C ASP A 34 69.16 -69.94 14.62
N LEU A 35 69.41 -70.56 13.47
CA LEU A 35 68.82 -70.10 12.20
C LEU A 35 67.30 -70.29 12.18
N LYS A 36 66.80 -71.36 12.81
CA LYS A 36 65.36 -71.64 12.88
C LYS A 36 64.62 -70.65 13.77
N THR A 37 65.17 -70.30 14.94
CA THR A 37 64.58 -69.27 15.82
C THR A 37 64.63 -67.88 15.19
N LYS A 38 65.72 -67.55 14.48
CA LYS A 38 65.83 -66.30 13.73
C LYS A 38 64.80 -66.22 12.60
N LEU A 39 64.59 -67.30 11.86
CA LEU A 39 63.58 -67.38 10.80
C LEU A 39 62.17 -67.23 11.37
N THR A 40 61.84 -67.86 12.50
CA THR A 40 60.52 -67.71 13.13
C THR A 40 60.27 -66.29 13.63
N ASN A 41 61.28 -65.65 14.22
CA ASN A 41 61.18 -64.27 14.68
C ASN A 41 61.01 -63.29 13.51
N GLU A 42 61.73 -63.52 12.41
CA GLU A 42 61.61 -62.74 11.19
C GLU A 42 60.23 -62.92 10.55
N THR A 43 59.72 -64.15 10.51
CA THR A 43 58.37 -64.45 10.03
C THR A 43 57.29 -63.76 10.89
N HIS A 44 57.44 -63.77 12.21
CA HIS A 44 56.55 -63.06 13.12
C HIS A 44 56.62 -61.55 12.92
N LEU A 45 57.83 -60.99 12.75
CA LEU A 45 58.02 -59.58 12.50
C LEU A 45 57.38 -59.14 11.18
N ARG A 46 57.56 -59.91 10.10
CA ARG A 46 56.90 -59.67 8.81
C ARG A 46 55.39 -59.60 8.95
N ARG A 47 54.77 -60.61 9.57
CA ARG A 47 53.32 -60.65 9.77
C ARG A 47 52.83 -59.49 10.63
N PHE A 48 53.58 -59.12 11.68
CA PHE A 48 53.25 -57.97 12.50
C PHE A 48 53.30 -56.68 11.69
N THR A 49 54.36 -56.47 10.91
CA THR A 49 54.51 -55.29 10.05
C THR A 49 53.42 -55.24 8.97
N GLU A 50 53.09 -56.36 8.35
CA GLU A 50 51.99 -56.49 7.38
C GLU A 50 50.65 -56.09 8.00
N ASN A 51 50.29 -56.64 9.16
CA ASN A 51 49.05 -56.28 9.87
C ASN A 51 48.99 -54.78 10.24
N VAL A 52 50.12 -54.17 10.63
CA VAL A 52 50.18 -52.74 10.95
C VAL A 52 50.01 -51.89 9.68
N LEU A 53 50.63 -52.29 8.57
CA LEU A 53 50.47 -51.61 7.28
C LEU A 53 49.03 -51.72 6.77
N ASP A 54 48.41 -52.90 6.86
CA ASP A 54 47.02 -53.12 6.45
C ASP A 54 46.05 -52.29 7.29
N SER A 55 46.24 -52.26 8.62
CA SER A 55 45.44 -51.42 9.53
C SER A 55 45.56 -49.93 9.18
N ARG A 56 46.78 -49.47 8.88
CA ARG A 56 47.03 -48.08 8.48
C ARG A 56 46.45 -47.78 7.10
N GLN A 57 46.51 -48.72 6.16
CA GLN A 57 45.92 -48.60 4.83
C GLN A 57 44.41 -48.46 4.93
N GLN A 58 43.76 -49.31 5.72
CA GLN A 58 42.33 -49.22 6.00
C GLN A 58 41.95 -47.87 6.63
N GLU A 59 42.76 -47.34 7.54
CA GLU A 59 42.53 -46.04 8.15
C GLU A 59 42.64 -44.88 7.14
N ILE A 60 43.60 -44.95 6.20
CA ILE A 60 43.75 -43.98 5.12
C ILE A 60 42.52 -44.01 4.21
N GLU A 61 42.09 -45.18 3.76
CA GLU A 61 40.91 -45.34 2.91
C GLU A 61 39.64 -44.81 3.58
N ASN A 62 39.47 -45.08 4.88
CA ASN A 62 38.36 -44.53 5.66
C ASN A 62 38.43 -43.00 5.72
N ARG A 63 39.62 -42.41 5.92
CA ARG A 63 39.78 -40.94 5.92
C ARG A 63 39.54 -40.34 4.54
N GLU A 64 39.97 -40.99 3.46
CA GLU A 64 39.77 -40.53 2.09
C GLU A 64 38.30 -40.55 1.68
N THR A 65 37.57 -41.62 2.06
CA THR A 65 36.12 -41.69 1.83
C THR A 65 35.37 -40.63 2.61
N GLU A 66 35.72 -40.39 3.88
CA GLU A 66 35.13 -39.31 4.68
C GLU A 66 35.46 -37.92 4.11
N LYS A 67 36.70 -37.69 3.67
CA LYS A 67 37.09 -36.44 3.00
C LYS A 67 36.27 -36.22 1.72
N SER A 68 36.07 -37.26 0.91
CA SER A 68 35.26 -37.18 -0.31
C SER A 68 33.79 -36.83 0.01
N LYS A 69 33.19 -37.50 1.02
CA LYS A 69 31.82 -37.18 1.48
C LYS A 69 31.70 -35.75 2.01
N LEU A 70 32.68 -35.28 2.78
CA LEU A 70 32.69 -33.91 3.29
C LEU A 70 32.84 -32.89 2.16
N SER A 71 33.71 -33.15 1.19
CA SER A 71 33.87 -32.30 0.00
C SER A 71 32.56 -32.17 -0.78
N ALA A 72 31.86 -33.28 -1.01
CA ALA A 72 30.56 -33.27 -1.69
C ALA A 72 29.50 -32.49 -0.90
N LYS A 73 29.51 -32.59 0.43
CA LYS A 73 28.61 -31.80 1.30
C LYS A 73 28.90 -30.30 1.21
N VAL A 74 30.18 -29.91 1.20
CA VAL A 74 30.58 -28.50 1.06
C VAL A 74 30.09 -27.94 -0.26
N GLU A 75 30.34 -28.61 -1.38
CA GLU A 75 29.89 -28.18 -2.70
C GLU A 75 28.35 -28.06 -2.77
N ALA A 76 27.63 -29.03 -2.19
CA ALA A 76 26.18 -28.98 -2.12
C ALA A 76 25.66 -27.79 -1.28
N LEU A 77 26.32 -27.48 -0.18
CA LEU A 77 25.98 -26.34 0.68
C LEU A 77 26.30 -25.01 0.00
N GLU A 78 27.44 -24.90 -0.68
CA GLU A 78 27.81 -23.70 -1.46
C GLU A 78 26.78 -23.42 -2.56
N LYS A 79 26.33 -24.47 -3.28
CA LYS A 79 25.27 -24.33 -4.28
C LYS A 79 23.96 -23.86 -3.67
N LYS A 80 23.57 -24.40 -2.51
CA LYS A 80 22.37 -23.97 -1.78
C LYS A 80 22.49 -22.52 -1.31
N LEU A 81 23.63 -22.13 -0.76
CA LEU A 81 23.91 -20.76 -0.33
C LEU A 81 23.78 -19.77 -1.50
N ALA A 82 24.42 -20.07 -2.63
CA ALA A 82 24.34 -19.25 -3.83
C ALA A 82 22.90 -19.11 -4.33
N SER A 83 22.12 -20.21 -4.33
CA SER A 83 20.71 -20.17 -4.72
C SER A 83 19.85 -19.32 -3.78
N ALA A 84 20.04 -19.45 -2.46
CA ALA A 84 19.32 -18.68 -1.46
C ALA A 84 19.67 -17.20 -1.52
N GLN A 85 20.94 -16.86 -1.75
CA GLN A 85 21.39 -15.48 -1.92
C GLN A 85 20.76 -14.84 -3.17
N LYS A 86 20.66 -15.59 -4.28
CA LYS A 86 19.96 -15.15 -5.49
C LYS A 86 18.48 -14.87 -5.20
N GLN A 87 17.77 -15.81 -4.57
CA GLN A 87 16.36 -15.65 -4.21
C GLN A 87 16.13 -14.45 -3.28
N LEU A 88 17.00 -14.24 -2.29
CA LEU A 88 16.93 -13.08 -1.40
C LEU A 88 17.08 -11.77 -2.18
N SER A 89 18.00 -11.72 -3.15
CA SER A 89 18.20 -10.53 -3.98
C SER A 89 17.00 -10.22 -4.88
N GLU A 90 16.37 -11.26 -5.45
CA GLU A 90 15.16 -11.15 -6.26
C GLU A 90 13.97 -10.68 -5.41
N SER A 91 13.74 -11.33 -4.26
CA SER A 91 12.68 -10.95 -3.31
C SER A 91 12.82 -9.51 -2.78
N ARG A 92 14.05 -9.05 -2.52
CA ARG A 92 14.31 -7.65 -2.13
C ARG A 92 13.96 -6.68 -3.25
N ARG A 93 14.30 -7.01 -4.51
CA ARG A 93 13.94 -6.20 -5.67
C ARG A 93 12.43 -6.12 -5.84
N GLU A 94 11.73 -7.25 -5.77
CA GLU A 94 10.27 -7.30 -5.86
C GLU A 94 9.59 -6.49 -4.77
N THR A 95 10.04 -6.63 -3.52
CA THR A 95 9.52 -5.84 -2.38
C THR A 95 9.69 -4.35 -2.62
N LYS A 96 10.86 -3.91 -3.12
CA LYS A 96 11.11 -2.49 -3.43
C LYS A 96 10.19 -1.99 -4.56
N THR A 97 9.99 -2.80 -5.60
CA THR A 97 9.09 -2.46 -6.70
C THR A 97 7.65 -2.34 -6.24
N LYS A 98 7.15 -3.31 -5.46
CA LYS A 98 5.80 -3.29 -4.88
C LYS A 98 5.60 -2.10 -3.94
N ALA A 99 6.58 -1.77 -3.11
CA ALA A 99 6.53 -0.60 -2.24
C ALA A 99 6.40 0.70 -3.04
N LYS A 100 7.15 0.83 -4.15
CA LYS A 100 7.03 1.98 -5.05
C LYS A 100 5.65 2.04 -5.71
N GLN A 101 5.14 0.92 -6.21
CA GLN A 101 3.80 0.85 -6.81
C GLN A 101 2.70 1.22 -5.81
N LEU A 102 2.82 0.79 -4.54
CA LEU A 102 1.89 1.19 -3.49
C LEU A 102 1.94 2.69 -3.22
N GLN A 103 3.14 3.28 -3.17
CA GLN A 103 3.31 4.72 -3.00
C GLN A 103 2.69 5.50 -4.18
N ASP A 104 2.97 5.07 -5.42
CA ASP A 104 2.44 5.70 -6.63
C ASP A 104 0.90 5.60 -6.67
N ALA A 105 0.34 4.44 -6.31
CA ALA A 105 -1.10 4.24 -6.23
C ALA A 105 -1.74 5.06 -5.10
N GLN A 106 -1.10 5.15 -3.94
CA GLN A 106 -1.56 5.99 -2.83
C GLN A 106 -1.59 7.47 -3.24
N GLU A 107 -0.54 7.95 -3.89
CA GLU A 107 -0.50 9.32 -4.41
C GLU A 107 -1.59 9.56 -5.47
N GLN A 108 -1.82 8.60 -6.35
CA GLN A 108 -2.90 8.66 -7.33
C GLN A 108 -4.28 8.72 -6.67
N ILE A 109 -4.54 7.89 -5.65
CA ILE A 109 -5.80 7.92 -4.89
C ILE A 109 -6.01 9.28 -4.24
N PHE A 110 -4.98 9.85 -3.60
CA PHE A 110 -5.09 11.17 -2.98
C PHE A 110 -5.28 12.30 -3.99
N ARG A 111 -4.68 12.19 -5.19
CA ARG A 111 -4.92 13.17 -6.27
C ARG A 111 -6.33 13.09 -6.84
N LEU A 112 -6.91 11.88 -6.90
CA LEU A 112 -8.25 11.65 -7.44
C LEU A 112 -9.36 11.92 -6.43
N GLN A 113 -9.06 11.92 -5.13
CA GLN A 113 -10.03 12.34 -4.13
C GLN A 113 -10.32 13.83 -4.33
N PRO A 114 -11.58 14.20 -4.65
CA PRO A 114 -11.98 15.60 -4.56
C PRO A 114 -11.67 16.03 -3.13
N ASN A 115 -10.95 17.16 -2.97
CA ASN A 115 -10.82 17.79 -1.67
C ASN A 115 -12.24 18.13 -1.21
N ARG A 116 -12.86 17.21 -0.47
CA ARG A 116 -14.09 17.46 0.26
C ARG A 116 -13.70 18.51 1.27
N LYS A 117 -13.97 19.77 0.93
CA LYS A 117 -14.02 20.85 1.91
C LYS A 117 -15.25 20.52 2.74
N ASP A 118 -15.07 19.62 3.69
CA ASP A 118 -16.08 19.34 4.70
C ASP A 118 -16.36 20.68 5.38
N ILE A 119 -17.55 21.23 5.12
CA ILE A 119 -17.98 22.45 5.77
C ILE A 119 -17.97 22.17 7.26
N THR A 120 -17.14 22.91 8.00
CA THR A 120 -17.05 22.72 9.44
C THR A 120 -18.37 23.14 10.09
N GLU A 121 -18.71 22.55 11.23
CA GLU A 121 -19.97 22.88 11.93
C GLU A 121 -20.09 24.39 12.21
N THR A 122 -18.96 25.05 12.45
CA THR A 122 -18.85 26.50 12.60
C THR A 122 -19.21 27.27 11.33
N GLU A 123 -18.67 26.85 10.17
CA GLU A 123 -18.98 27.47 8.88
C GLU A 123 -20.46 27.25 8.51
N ALA A 124 -21.01 26.07 8.80
CA ALA A 124 -22.43 25.78 8.57
C ALA A 124 -23.33 26.68 9.43
N ARG A 125 -22.98 26.88 10.71
CA ARG A 125 -23.71 27.80 11.61
C ARG A 125 -23.63 29.24 11.14
N GLU A 126 -22.47 29.69 10.66
CA GLU A 126 -22.29 31.04 10.14
C GLU A 126 -23.07 31.26 8.83
N ALA A 127 -23.01 30.29 7.90
CA ALA A 127 -23.78 30.31 6.67
C ALA A 127 -25.29 30.36 6.95
N TYR A 128 -25.77 29.58 7.91
CA TYR A 128 -27.16 29.60 8.35
C TYR A 128 -27.55 30.97 8.93
N LYS A 129 -26.73 31.53 9.82
CA LYS A 129 -26.99 32.86 10.41
C LYS A 129 -27.04 33.95 9.33
N ASN A 130 -26.14 33.87 8.34
CA ASN A 130 -26.11 34.80 7.21
C ASN A 130 -27.35 34.64 6.32
N LEU A 131 -27.80 33.42 6.06
CA LEU A 131 -29.02 33.15 5.32
C LEU A 131 -30.24 33.76 6.03
N VAL A 132 -30.41 33.48 7.32
CA VAL A 132 -31.51 34.02 8.14
C VAL A 132 -31.49 35.56 8.11
N GLY A 133 -30.33 36.17 8.33
CA GLY A 133 -30.21 37.64 8.29
C GLY A 133 -30.43 38.26 6.90
N ASN A 134 -30.13 37.52 5.82
CA ASN A 134 -30.45 37.95 4.45
C ASN A 134 -31.94 37.86 4.17
N VAL A 135 -32.60 36.78 4.59
CA VAL A 135 -34.05 36.61 4.44
C VAL A 135 -34.79 37.66 5.25
N GLN A 136 -34.40 37.89 6.50
CA GLN A 136 -34.99 38.93 7.35
C GLN A 136 -34.90 40.32 6.69
N ARG A 137 -33.71 40.73 6.25
CA ARG A 137 -33.53 42.01 5.54
C ARG A 137 -34.32 42.08 4.24
N TRP A 138 -34.43 40.97 3.51
CA TRP A 138 -35.24 40.92 2.29
C TRP A 138 -36.72 41.13 2.59
N VAL A 139 -37.24 40.49 3.64
CA VAL A 139 -38.61 40.67 4.12
C VAL A 139 -38.81 42.11 4.57
N GLU A 140 -37.97 42.64 5.46
CA GLU A 140 -38.09 44.03 5.95
C GLU A 140 -38.09 45.05 4.79
N ASN A 141 -37.19 44.90 3.82
CA ASN A 141 -37.08 45.85 2.72
C ASN A 141 -38.19 45.75 1.67
N ARG A 142 -38.79 44.57 1.46
CA ARG A 142 -39.85 44.40 0.45
C ARG A 142 -41.25 44.41 1.02
N VAL A 143 -41.42 43.95 2.24
CA VAL A 143 -42.73 43.82 2.87
C VAL A 143 -43.16 45.14 3.50
N LYS A 144 -42.22 46.04 3.86
CA LYS A 144 -42.57 47.37 4.38
C LYS A 144 -43.42 48.18 3.39
N ASP A 145 -42.96 48.32 2.15
CA ASP A 145 -43.71 49.07 1.12
C ASP A 145 -45.08 48.40 0.82
N ILE A 146 -45.13 47.06 0.86
CA ILE A 146 -46.36 46.29 0.65
C ILE A 146 -47.34 46.45 1.83
N LEU A 147 -46.85 46.48 3.07
CA LEU A 147 -47.65 46.73 4.28
C LEU A 147 -48.21 48.15 4.26
N GLU A 148 -47.41 49.15 3.87
CA GLU A 148 -47.87 50.54 3.72
C GLU A 148 -48.93 50.67 2.60
N ASP A 149 -48.77 49.95 1.48
CA ASP A 149 -49.78 49.87 0.41
C ASP A 149 -51.05 49.09 0.83
N LEU A 150 -50.94 48.13 1.76
CA LEU A 150 -52.05 47.39 2.35
C LEU A 150 -52.86 48.26 3.31
N GLU A 151 -52.18 48.95 4.24
CA GLU A 151 -52.80 49.86 5.21
C GLU A 151 -53.46 51.06 4.52
N SER A 152 -52.87 51.58 3.45
CA SER A 152 -53.44 52.67 2.65
C SER A 152 -54.55 52.23 1.68
N GLY A 153 -54.85 50.93 1.61
CA GLY A 153 -55.89 50.36 0.74
C GLY A 153 -55.57 50.38 -0.76
N ARG A 154 -54.35 50.77 -1.14
CA ARG A 154 -53.87 50.86 -2.53
C ARG A 154 -53.68 49.51 -3.20
N LEU A 155 -53.50 48.44 -2.42
CA LEU A 155 -53.44 47.07 -2.98
C LEU A 155 -54.76 46.62 -3.62
N LYS A 156 -55.92 47.14 -3.18
CA LYS A 156 -57.24 46.79 -3.76
C LYS A 156 -57.49 47.42 -5.13
N SER A 157 -56.76 48.49 -5.49
CA SER A 157 -56.91 49.20 -6.77
C SER A 157 -55.85 48.83 -7.81
N ARG A 158 -54.88 47.98 -7.45
CA ARG A 158 -53.79 47.57 -8.32
C ARG A 158 -54.28 46.49 -9.30
N THR A 159 -54.18 46.79 -10.60
CA THR A 159 -54.39 45.80 -11.64
C THR A 159 -53.37 44.66 -11.49
N VAL A 160 -53.87 43.43 -11.37
CA VAL A 160 -53.04 42.23 -11.22
C VAL A 160 -52.11 42.12 -12.43
N PRO A 161 -50.78 42.18 -12.24
CA PRO A 161 -49.83 41.99 -13.33
C PRO A 161 -50.06 40.62 -13.98
N PRO A 162 -50.01 40.49 -15.31
CA PRO A 162 -50.23 39.22 -15.99
C PRO A 162 -49.26 38.14 -15.52
N GLU A 163 -48.07 38.49 -15.02
CA GLU A 163 -47.10 37.57 -14.41
C GLU A 163 -47.58 37.00 -13.07
N ALA A 164 -48.35 37.76 -12.28
CA ALA A 164 -48.90 37.32 -10.98
C ALA A 164 -49.92 36.18 -11.15
N SER A 165 -50.65 36.17 -12.27
CA SER A 165 -51.57 35.06 -12.61
C SER A 165 -50.85 33.72 -12.81
N ARG A 166 -49.56 33.74 -13.20
CA ARG A 166 -48.73 32.52 -13.30
C ARG A 166 -48.41 31.94 -11.92
N PHE A 167 -48.29 32.77 -10.88
CA PHE A 167 -48.09 32.30 -9.50
C PHE A 167 -49.36 31.71 -8.91
N VAL A 168 -50.54 32.23 -9.26
CA VAL A 168 -51.82 31.60 -8.91
C VAL A 168 -51.90 30.19 -9.50
N ALA A 169 -51.35 29.97 -10.70
CA ALA A 169 -51.26 28.64 -11.30
C ALA A 169 -50.33 27.67 -10.55
N LEU A 170 -49.42 28.16 -9.70
CA LEU A 170 -48.60 27.33 -8.84
C LEU A 170 -49.34 26.90 -7.57
N LEU A 171 -50.45 27.53 -7.21
CA LEU A 171 -51.26 27.10 -6.06
C LEU A 171 -52.10 25.87 -6.42
N ARG A 172 -52.29 24.98 -5.44
CA ARG A 172 -53.22 23.85 -5.57
C ARG A 172 -54.65 24.38 -5.72
N GLU A 173 -55.48 23.64 -6.43
CA GLU A 173 -56.86 24.05 -6.77
C GLU A 173 -57.68 24.49 -5.55
N GLN A 174 -57.56 23.79 -4.42
CA GLN A 174 -58.26 24.16 -3.18
C GLN A 174 -57.79 25.50 -2.60
N SER A 175 -56.50 25.81 -2.72
CA SER A 175 -55.93 27.07 -2.25
C SER A 175 -56.33 28.25 -3.13
N ARG A 176 -56.51 28.03 -4.44
CA ARG A 176 -56.99 29.07 -5.38
C ARG A 176 -58.40 29.55 -5.04
N ARG A 177 -59.26 28.65 -4.55
CA ARG A 177 -60.64 28.97 -4.15
C ARG A 177 -60.74 29.90 -2.95
N CYS A 178 -59.68 29.99 -2.16
CA CYS A 178 -59.61 30.83 -0.96
C CYS A 178 -58.92 32.19 -1.21
N LEU A 179 -58.55 32.52 -2.45
CA LEU A 179 -57.84 33.77 -2.78
C LEU A 179 -58.66 35.04 -2.51
N ASN A 180 -59.98 34.92 -2.47
CA ASN A 180 -60.89 36.04 -2.24
C ASN A 180 -61.24 36.25 -0.75
N ALA A 181 -60.60 35.51 0.17
CA ALA A 181 -60.84 35.70 1.60
C ALA A 181 -60.07 36.95 2.08
N ASP A 182 -60.80 37.95 2.59
CA ASP A 182 -60.22 39.18 3.13
C ASP A 182 -59.12 38.87 4.16
N GLN A 183 -57.99 39.60 4.09
CA GLN A 183 -56.84 39.51 5.00
C GLN A 183 -56.05 38.18 4.97
N SER A 184 -56.04 37.45 3.85
CA SER A 184 -55.32 36.16 3.75
C SER A 184 -54.09 36.16 2.85
N ASP A 185 -53.66 37.32 2.37
CA ASP A 185 -52.53 37.51 1.44
C ASP A 185 -51.24 36.85 1.95
N GLU A 186 -50.97 36.96 3.25
CA GLU A 186 -49.81 36.34 3.91
C GLU A 186 -49.83 34.80 3.80
N TYR A 187 -50.98 34.18 3.96
CA TYR A 187 -51.16 32.73 3.85
C TYR A 187 -51.08 32.27 2.40
N HIS A 188 -51.50 33.09 1.43
CA HIS A 188 -51.35 32.78 0.01
C HIS A 188 -49.89 32.85 -0.43
N ILE A 189 -49.14 33.86 0.02
CA ILE A 189 -47.70 33.98 -0.24
C ILE A 189 -46.95 32.80 0.39
N MET A 190 -47.23 32.47 1.65
CA MET A 190 -46.66 31.30 2.30
C MET A 190 -46.99 30.01 1.55
N GLY A 191 -48.25 29.83 1.13
CA GLY A 191 -48.66 28.67 0.33
C GLY A 191 -47.94 28.57 -1.01
N ALA A 192 -47.75 29.69 -1.72
CA ALA A 192 -47.03 29.72 -2.99
C ALA A 192 -45.55 29.35 -2.83
N ILE A 193 -44.88 29.91 -1.80
CA ILE A 193 -43.48 29.59 -1.47
C ILE A 193 -43.34 28.12 -1.11
N MET A 194 -44.17 27.61 -0.20
CA MET A 194 -44.10 26.22 0.26
C MET A 194 -44.39 25.23 -0.87
N ASN A 195 -45.34 25.52 -1.76
CA ASN A 195 -45.61 24.64 -2.88
C ASN A 195 -44.49 24.66 -3.93
N TYR A 196 -43.86 25.83 -4.17
CA TYR A 196 -42.67 25.91 -5.01
C TYR A 196 -41.50 25.12 -4.43
N LEU A 197 -41.22 25.25 -3.13
CA LEU A 197 -40.16 24.49 -2.46
C LEU A 197 -40.45 22.99 -2.51
N TYR A 198 -41.71 22.58 -2.32
CA TYR A 198 -42.11 21.20 -2.50
C TYR A 198 -41.83 20.71 -3.92
N LEU A 199 -42.29 21.41 -4.95
CA LEU A 199 -42.08 20.98 -6.33
C LEU A 199 -40.59 21.01 -6.76
N ALA A 200 -39.87 22.06 -6.40
CA ALA A 200 -38.49 22.25 -6.83
C ALA A 200 -37.49 21.36 -6.08
N LEU A 201 -37.73 21.08 -4.79
CA LEU A 201 -36.78 20.43 -3.90
C LEU A 201 -37.34 19.13 -3.32
N PHE A 202 -38.48 19.17 -2.62
CA PHE A 202 -38.93 18.03 -1.80
C PHE A 202 -39.71 16.94 -2.56
N SER A 203 -40.20 17.23 -3.76
CA SER A 203 -40.91 16.27 -4.62
C SER A 203 -39.96 15.43 -5.46
N LYS A 204 -38.68 15.82 -5.51
CA LYS A 204 -37.63 15.03 -6.11
C LYS A 204 -37.14 14.02 -5.09
N SER A 205 -36.91 12.78 -5.53
CA SER A 205 -36.28 11.75 -4.70
C SER A 205 -34.90 12.24 -4.27
N PHE A 206 -34.67 12.40 -2.95
CA PHE A 206 -33.33 12.57 -2.38
C PHE A 206 -32.45 11.32 -2.56
N TYR A 207 -33.01 10.25 -3.13
CA TYR A 207 -32.40 8.96 -3.39
C TYR A 207 -32.40 8.66 -4.90
N CYS A 208 -31.89 9.60 -5.70
CA CYS A 208 -31.40 9.28 -7.03
C CYS A 208 -29.88 9.29 -6.92
N PRO A 209 -29.18 8.15 -7.03
CA PRO A 209 -27.82 8.17 -7.55
C PRO A 209 -27.97 8.86 -8.90
N LEU A 210 -27.46 10.07 -8.97
CA LEU A 210 -27.55 10.91 -10.14
C LEU A 210 -26.86 10.11 -11.24
N ASP A 211 -27.66 9.79 -12.25
CA ASP A 211 -27.35 9.04 -13.46
C ASP A 211 -25.85 8.73 -13.58
N ASP A 212 -25.46 7.46 -13.39
CA ASP A 212 -24.08 6.96 -13.55
C ASP A 212 -23.51 7.21 -14.97
N THR A 213 -24.26 7.90 -15.82
CA THR A 213 -23.92 8.29 -17.17
C THR A 213 -22.98 9.49 -17.22
N GLU A 214 -23.05 10.44 -16.28
CA GLU A 214 -22.10 11.57 -16.20
C GLU A 214 -21.82 12.01 -14.75
N GLU A 215 -20.57 11.82 -14.34
CA GLU A 215 -20.00 12.03 -12.99
C GLU A 215 -20.21 13.45 -12.40
N ASP A 216 -20.81 14.37 -13.16
CA ASP A 216 -20.92 15.80 -12.82
C ASP A 216 -22.34 16.38 -12.93
N GLY A 217 -23.36 15.60 -13.32
CA GLY A 217 -24.73 16.10 -13.58
C GLY A 217 -25.39 16.76 -12.36
N THR A 218 -24.97 16.36 -11.16
CA THR A 218 -25.48 16.89 -9.88
C THR A 218 -24.90 18.24 -9.54
N LEU A 219 -23.59 18.36 -9.70
CA LEU A 219 -22.85 19.57 -9.44
C LEU A 219 -23.22 20.62 -10.48
N MET A 220 -23.37 20.23 -11.74
CA MET A 220 -23.90 21.07 -12.81
C MET A 220 -25.31 21.57 -12.51
N TRP A 221 -26.21 20.71 -12.00
CA TRP A 221 -27.56 21.14 -11.60
C TRP A 221 -27.54 22.11 -10.41
N LEU A 222 -26.68 21.87 -9.41
CA LEU A 222 -26.52 22.76 -8.26
C LEU A 222 -25.89 24.11 -8.66
N ASP A 223 -24.91 24.11 -9.54
CA ASP A 223 -24.29 25.32 -10.09
C ASP A 223 -25.27 26.10 -10.97
N GLU A 224 -26.10 25.42 -11.77
CA GLU A 224 -27.17 26.04 -12.54
C GLU A 224 -28.23 26.67 -11.61
N LEU A 225 -28.62 25.98 -10.54
CA LEU A 225 -29.52 26.51 -9.51
C LEU A 225 -28.91 27.73 -8.80
N GLN A 226 -27.64 27.66 -8.42
CA GLN A 226 -26.92 28.77 -7.79
C GLN A 226 -26.79 29.95 -8.76
N SER A 227 -26.46 29.69 -10.01
CA SER A 227 -26.37 30.68 -11.08
C SER A 227 -27.71 31.37 -11.31
N THR A 228 -28.80 30.61 -11.44
CA THR A 228 -30.15 31.16 -11.62
C THR A 228 -30.59 31.99 -10.40
N MET A 229 -30.32 31.52 -9.18
CA MET A 229 -30.57 32.31 -7.96
C MET A 229 -29.71 33.58 -7.91
N SER A 230 -28.48 33.54 -8.41
CA SER A 230 -27.56 34.68 -8.40
C SER A 230 -27.94 35.80 -9.37
N ARG A 231 -28.64 35.44 -10.46
CA ARG A 231 -29.11 36.34 -11.55
C ARG A 231 -30.47 36.98 -11.26
N LEU A 232 -31.16 36.57 -10.20
CA LEU A 232 -32.34 37.28 -9.72
C LEU A 232 -31.95 38.74 -9.41
N PRO A 233 -32.72 39.73 -9.88
CA PRO A 233 -32.37 41.14 -9.73
C PRO A 233 -32.30 41.50 -8.24
N ARG A 234 -31.06 41.65 -7.76
CA ARG A 234 -30.76 42.26 -6.46
C ARG A 234 -30.92 43.75 -6.69
N GLY A 235 -32.02 44.32 -6.19
CA GLY A 235 -32.33 45.74 -6.37
C GLY A 235 -31.12 46.60 -6.00
N LYS A 236 -30.55 47.29 -6.99
CA LYS A 236 -29.61 48.39 -6.77
C LYS A 236 -30.47 49.64 -6.67
N PHE A 237 -30.50 50.27 -5.50
CA PHE A 237 -30.92 51.66 -5.40
C PHE A 237 -29.68 52.54 -5.58
N PRO A 238 -29.71 53.56 -6.47
CA PRO A 238 -28.76 54.65 -6.40
C PRO A 238 -29.05 55.47 -5.14
N LEU A 239 -27.98 55.90 -4.46
CA LEU A 239 -27.99 56.87 -3.38
C LEU A 239 -28.64 58.19 -3.80
#